data_AF-A0A3B8V3T2-F1
#
_entry.id   AF-A0A3B8V3T2-F1
#
_cell.length_a   1.000
_cell.length_b   1.000
_cell.length_c   1.000
_cell.angle_alpha   90.00
_cell.angle_beta   90.00
_cell.angle_gamma   90.00
#
_symmetry.space_group_name_H-M   'P 1'
#
loop_
_entity.id
_entity.type
_entity.pdbx_description
1 polymer ?
#
loop_
_entity_poly.entity_id
_entity_poly.type
_entity_poly.pdbx_seq_one_letter_code
_entity_poly.pdbx_strand_id
1 'polypeptide(L)'
;MSERAHWGSRTGFILAAAGSAVGLGNIWKFPYITGTNGGGWFVLIYLACIVLVGLPILVAEIMIGRAAQAQPVVAFERLKGRASGWSVIGWMGIVASFL
;
A
#
# COMPACT_ATOMS: atom_id res chain seq x y z
N MET A 1 9.43 26.82 -6.73
CA MET A 1 8.67 25.65 -6.25
C MET A 1 8.81 24.57 -7.31
N SER A 2 9.63 23.55 -7.06
CA SER A 2 9.96 22.52 -8.07
C SER A 2 8.68 21.80 -8.53
N GLU A 3 8.43 21.80 -9.83
CA GLU A 3 7.26 21.16 -10.43
C GLU A 3 7.34 19.64 -10.16
N ARG A 4 6.28 19.05 -9.59
CA ARG A 4 6.26 17.61 -9.29
C ARG A 4 5.97 16.85 -10.57
N ALA A 5 6.77 15.82 -10.83
CA ALA A 5 6.49 14.88 -11.90
C ALA A 5 5.13 14.22 -11.68
N HIS A 6 4.26 14.32 -12.68
CA HIS A 6 2.97 13.63 -12.73
C HIS A 6 3.07 12.43 -13.68
N TRP A 7 2.25 11.40 -13.44
CA TRP A 7 2.21 10.25 -14.32
C TRP A 7 1.65 10.63 -15.69
N GLY A 8 2.37 10.27 -16.76
CA GLY A 8 1.94 10.55 -18.13
C GLY A 8 0.70 9.75 -18.58
N SER A 9 0.40 8.63 -17.92
CA SER A 9 -0.82 7.85 -18.19
C SER A 9 -1.33 7.12 -16.94
N ARG A 10 -2.66 6.94 -16.85
CA ARG A 10 -3.30 6.16 -15.78
C ARG A 10 -2.90 4.69 -15.82
N THR A 11 -2.74 4.13 -17.02
CA THR A 11 -2.29 2.75 -17.21
C THR A 11 -0.85 2.56 -16.74
N GLY A 12 0.04 3.51 -17.02
CA GLY A 12 1.41 3.50 -16.51
C GLY A 12 1.46 3.50 -14.99
N PHE A 13 0.63 4.31 -14.33
CA PHE A 13 0.51 4.31 -12.87
C PHE A 13 0.04 2.95 -12.33
N ILE A 14 -1.02 2.39 -12.90
CA ILE A 14 -1.59 1.10 -12.45
C ILE A 14 -0.57 -0.03 -12.63
N LEU A 15 0.13 -0.08 -13.76
CA LEU A 15 1.14 -1.10 -14.04
C LEU A 15 2.35 -0.97 -13.10
N ALA A 16 2.82 0.25 -12.83
CA ALA A 16 3.90 0.48 -11.88
C ALA A 16 3.50 0.04 -10.45
N ALA A 17 2.29 0.40 -10.01
CA ALA A 17 1.77 -0.01 -8.71
C ALA A 17 1.59 -1.54 -8.61
N ALA A 18 1.03 -2.17 -9.65
CA ALA A 18 0.86 -3.62 -9.69
C ALA A 18 2.21 -4.36 -9.69
N GLY A 19 3.19 -3.87 -10.47
CA GLY A 19 4.54 -4.42 -10.48
C GLY A 19 5.26 -4.30 -9.15
N SER A 20 5.03 -3.20 -8.40
CA SER A 20 5.57 -3.04 -7.05
C SER A 20 4.89 -3.96 -6.02
N ALA A 21 3.62 -4.28 -6.20
CA ALA A 21 2.86 -5.11 -5.27
C ALA A 21 3.08 -6.62 -5.47
N VAL A 22 3.34 -7.06 -6.71
CA VAL A 22 3.57 -8.47 -7.04
C VAL A 22 5.06 -8.81 -6.88
N GLY A 23 5.42 -9.47 -5.77
CA GLY A 23 6.80 -9.89 -5.48
C GLY A 23 7.01 -11.41 -5.42
N LEU A 24 8.25 -11.82 -5.11
CA LEU A 24 8.66 -13.23 -4.94
C LEU A 24 7.76 -14.01 -3.97
N GLY A 25 7.26 -13.35 -2.92
CA GLY A 25 6.34 -13.94 -1.96
C GLY A 25 5.05 -14.49 -2.59
N ASN A 26 4.51 -13.81 -3.61
CA ASN A 26 3.30 -14.26 -4.30
C ASN A 26 3.55 -15.49 -5.18
N ILE A 27 4.78 -15.69 -5.65
CA ILE A 27 5.12 -16.79 -6.56
C ILE A 27 5.48 -18.07 -5.77
N TRP A 28 6.07 -17.96 -4.58
CA TRP A 28 6.62 -19.13 -3.84
C TRP A 28 5.92 -19.36 -2.50
N LYS A 29 5.78 -18.31 -1.69
CA LYS A 29 5.21 -18.42 -0.34
C LYS A 29 3.70 -18.64 -0.38
N PHE A 30 2.99 -17.95 -1.28
CA PHE A 30 1.55 -18.11 -1.46
C PHE A 30 1.14 -19.57 -1.80
N PRO A 31 1.70 -20.23 -2.83
CA PRO A 31 1.32 -21.61 -3.12
C PRO A 31 1.72 -22.59 -2.01
N TYR A 32 2.85 -22.36 -1.34
CA TYR A 32 3.27 -23.19 -0.21
C TYR A 32 2.30 -23.10 0.98
N ILE A 33 1.94 -21.88 1.40
CA ILE A 33 0.98 -21.67 2.49
C ILE A 33 -0.39 -22.21 2.11
N THR A 34 -0.84 -21.96 0.88
CA THR A 34 -2.11 -22.47 0.38
C THR A 34 -2.14 -24.00 0.40
N GLY A 35 -1.09 -24.65 -0.09
CA GLY A 35 -0.97 -26.11 -0.10
C GLY A 35 -0.96 -26.74 1.30
N THR A 36 -0.36 -26.05 2.28
CA THR A 36 -0.25 -26.55 3.67
C THR A 36 -1.46 -26.22 4.53
N ASN A 37 -2.22 -25.16 4.24
CA ASN A 37 -3.32 -24.66 5.08
C ASN A 37 -4.72 -25.00 4.52
N GLY A 38 -4.90 -26.16 3.91
CA GLY A 38 -6.22 -26.61 3.44
C GLY A 38 -6.59 -26.14 2.02
N GLY A 39 -5.60 -25.80 1.19
CA GLY A 39 -5.75 -25.62 -0.25
C GLY A 39 -6.75 -24.54 -0.63
N GLY A 40 -7.78 -24.91 -1.38
CA GLY A 40 -8.77 -23.98 -1.93
C GLY A 40 -9.58 -23.21 -0.88
N TRP A 41 -9.82 -23.79 0.30
CA TRP A 41 -10.57 -23.11 1.36
C TRP A 41 -9.80 -21.91 1.94
N PHE A 42 -8.47 -22.06 2.06
CA PHE A 42 -7.59 -20.97 2.44
C PHE A 42 -7.65 -19.82 1.43
N VAL A 43 -7.69 -20.13 0.13
CA VAL A 43 -7.78 -19.11 -0.92
C VAL A 43 -9.06 -18.28 -0.80
N LEU A 44 -10.20 -18.91 -0.50
CA LEU A 44 -11.46 -18.20 -0.34
C LEU A 44 -11.42 -17.21 0.83
N ILE A 45 -10.90 -17.65 1.98
CA ILE A 45 -10.73 -16.77 3.16
C ILE A 45 -9.71 -15.67 2.85
N TYR A 46 -8.60 -16.01 2.19
CA TYR A 46 -7.57 -15.05 1.78
C TYR A 46 -8.14 -13.96 0.86
N LEU A 47 -8.94 -14.32 -0.14
CA LEU A 47 -9.63 -13.37 -1.01
C LEU A 47 -10.63 -12.50 -0.25
N ALA A 48 -11.40 -13.08 0.68
CA ALA A 48 -12.30 -12.31 1.52
C ALA A 48 -11.54 -11.28 2.37
N CYS A 49 -10.42 -11.66 2.96
CA CYS A 49 -9.55 -10.74 3.72
C CYS A 49 -8.96 -9.64 2.82
N ILE A 50 -8.55 -9.94 1.58
CA ILE A 50 -8.08 -8.92 0.64
C ILE A 50 -9.19 -7.91 0.36
N VAL A 51 -10.42 -8.36 0.10
CA VAL A 51 -11.53 -7.46 -0.23
C VAL A 51 -11.93 -6.61 0.98
N LEU A 52 -11.99 -7.21 2.17
CA LEU A 52 -12.45 -6.54 3.38
C LEU A 52 -11.40 -5.65 4.05
N VAL A 53 -10.12 -5.95 3.89
CA VAL A 53 -9.02 -5.26 4.59
C VAL A 53 -8.02 -4.67 3.61
N GLY A 54 -7.54 -5.46 2.65
CA GLY A 54 -6.53 -5.01 1.68
C GLY A 54 -7.00 -3.86 0.79
N LEU A 55 -8.17 -4.01 0.15
CA LEU A 55 -8.74 -2.98 -0.72
C LEU A 55 -9.03 -1.65 0.02
N PRO A 56 -9.71 -1.62 1.18
CA PRO A 56 -9.96 -0.34 1.86
C PRO A 56 -8.66 0.34 2.31
N ILE A 57 -7.65 -0.42 2.75
CA ILE A 57 -6.34 0.15 3.10
C ILE A 57 -5.69 0.77 1.85
N LEU A 58 -5.66 0.04 0.73
CA LEU A 58 -5.08 0.54 -0.52
C LEU A 58 -5.78 1.82 -1.00
N VAL A 59 -7.11 1.84 -0.98
CA VAL A 59 -7.90 3.02 -1.38
C VAL A 59 -7.61 4.19 -0.44
N ALA A 60 -7.55 3.96 0.87
CA ALA A 60 -7.23 4.99 1.84
C ALA A 60 -5.83 5.58 1.60
N GLU A 61 -4.83 4.75 1.32
CA GLU A 61 -3.46 5.19 1.06
C GLU A 61 -3.37 6.03 -0.22
N ILE A 62 -4.02 5.59 -1.30
CA ILE A 62 -4.10 6.35 -2.55
C ILE A 62 -4.84 7.67 -2.34
N MET A 63 -5.94 7.69 -1.58
CA MET A 63 -6.68 8.92 -1.27
C MET A 63 -5.84 9.93 -0.48
N ILE A 64 -5.13 9.48 0.56
CA ILE A 64 -4.24 10.31 1.37
C ILE A 64 -3.10 10.86 0.51
N GLY A 65 -2.46 10.01 -0.30
CA GLY A 65 -1.40 10.43 -1.21
C GLY A 65 -1.88 11.45 -2.25
N ARG A 66 -3.10 11.26 -2.78
CA ARG A 66 -3.72 12.19 -3.73
C ARG A 66 -4.09 13.52 -3.10
N ALA A 67 -4.66 13.52 -1.89
CA ALA A 67 -5.09 14.73 -1.19
C ALA A 67 -3.90 15.56 -0.69
N ALA A 68 -2.89 14.92 -0.11
CA ALA A 68 -1.76 15.63 0.47
C ALA A 68 -0.71 16.04 -0.56
N GLN A 69 -0.60 15.30 -1.68
CA GLN A 69 0.47 15.41 -2.68
C GLN A 69 1.81 15.62 -1.96
N ALA A 70 2.20 14.71 -1.07
CA ALA A 70 3.37 14.84 -0.19
C ALA A 70 3.89 13.47 0.26
N GLN A 71 5.14 13.43 0.73
CA GLN A 71 5.71 12.24 1.35
C GLN A 71 4.90 11.85 2.60
N PRO A 72 4.87 10.57 3.02
CA PRO A 72 3.98 10.07 4.08
C PRO A 72 3.99 10.92 5.36
N VAL A 73 5.18 11.26 5.87
CA VAL A 73 5.34 12.10 7.08
C VAL A 73 4.72 13.49 6.87
N VAL A 74 5.07 14.16 5.76
CA VAL A 74 4.57 15.49 5.41
C VAL A 74 3.07 15.46 5.08
N ALA A 75 2.57 14.33 4.56
CA ALA A 75 1.16 14.15 4.24
C ALA A 75 0.30 14.13 5.51
N PHE A 76 0.71 13.36 6.53
CA PHE A 76 0.05 13.35 7.82
C PHE A 76 0.15 14.71 8.54
N GLU A 77 1.29 15.39 8.44
CA GLU A 77 1.43 16.75 9.00
C GLU A 77 0.52 17.77 8.32
N ARG A 78 0.34 17.69 6.99
CA ARG A 78 -0.55 18.59 6.23
C ARG A 78 -2.04 18.33 6.48
N LEU A 79 -2.44 17.06 6.61
CA LEU A 79 -3.84 16.68 6.77
C LEU A 79 -4.35 16.84 8.21
N LYS A 80 -3.51 16.60 9.22
CA LYS A 80 -3.94 16.59 10.64
C LYS A 80 -3.14 17.50 11.57
N GLY A 81 -2.14 18.23 11.06
CA GLY A 81 -1.30 19.14 11.83
C GLY A 81 -0.09 18.47 12.48
N ARG A 82 1.00 19.22 12.62
CA ARG A 82 2.33 18.75 13.10
C ARG A 82 2.35 18.21 14.55
N ALA A 83 1.35 18.58 15.36
CA ALA A 83 1.20 18.13 16.75
C ALA A 83 0.36 16.85 16.91
N SER A 84 -0.23 16.36 15.82
CA SER A 84 -0.98 15.12 15.84
C SER A 84 -0.02 13.94 15.75
N GLY A 85 -0.01 13.05 16.74
CA GLY A 85 0.85 11.84 16.81
C GLY A 85 0.75 10.88 15.61
N TRP A 86 -0.05 11.22 14.60
CA TRP A 86 -0.15 10.57 13.30
C TRP A 86 1.11 10.72 12.43
N SER A 87 1.99 11.69 12.71
CA SER A 87 3.31 11.77 12.05
C SER A 87 4.18 10.53 12.34
N VAL A 88 3.96 9.87 13.48
CA VAL A 88 4.63 8.60 13.84
C VAL A 88 4.30 7.49 12.84
N ILE A 89 3.06 7.43 12.33
CA ILE A 89 2.66 6.43 11.33
C ILE A 89 3.41 6.64 10.00
N GLY A 90 3.63 7.89 9.61
CA GLY A 90 4.47 8.22 8.45
C GLY A 90 5.91 7.76 8.63
N TRP A 91 6.48 7.95 9.82
CA TRP A 91 7.83 7.48 10.14
C TRP A 91 7.94 5.96 10.19
N MET A 92 6.94 5.26 10.75
CA MET A 92 6.90 3.80 10.74
C MET A 92 6.90 3.23 9.32
N GLY A 93 6.17 3.84 8.39
CA GLY A 93 6.17 3.41 6.98
C GLY A 93 7.54 3.54 6.31
N ILE A 94 8.27 4.62 6.61
CA ILE A 94 9.64 4.81 6.10
C ILE A 94 10.57 3.73 6.68
N VAL A 95 10.56 3.55 8.00
CA VAL A 95 11.41 2.55 8.67
C VAL A 95 11.11 1.13 8.16
N ALA A 96 9.83 0.79 8.00
CA ALA A 96 9.41 -0.51 7.47
C ALA A 96 9.85 -0.74 6.02
N SER A 97 10.09 0.32 5.25
CA SER A 97 10.57 0.20 3.86
C SER A 97 12.09 -0.04 3.77
N PHE A 98 12.84 0.26 4.83
CA PHE A 98 14.28 0.02 4.92
C PHE A 98 14.65 -1.33 5.54
N LEU A 99 13.71 -1.96 6.25
CA LEU A 99 13.85 -3.29 6.87
C LEU A 99 13.47 -4.39 5.89
#